data_AF-A0A2N9MQT4-F1
#
_entry.id   AF-A0A2N9MQT4-F1
#
_cell.length_a   1.000
_cell.length_b   1.000
_cell.length_c   1.000
_cell.angle_alpha   90.00
_cell.angle_beta   90.00
_cell.angle_gamma   90.00
#
_symmetry.space_group_name_H-M   'P 1'
#
loop_
_entity.id
_entity.type
_entity.pdbx_description
1 polymer ?
#
loop_
_entity_poly.entity_id
_entity_poly.type
_entity_poly.pdbx_seq_one_letter_code
_entity_poly.pdbx_strand_id
1 'polypeptide(L)'
;MNCAELEVLICDYVDGTLDTEQKAVVEQHLAACPPCAELARDSAAAVAFMARAADVEPPPELVNRILFDAPWSKEKSQSKAREWMRAILSPILQPRFAMGIALTMLSLSIIAQGKLPKFKASDLRPAAIWLSLEGRVDYAVGRTIKFYNDLKVVYQIQTMLHEWQQQSEDQPATVQKSSEPKTDERKLPVRTAPDQTVPAKK
;
A
#
# COMPACT_ATOMS: atom_id res chain seq x y z
N MET A 1 23.10 -2.57 50.90
CA MET A 1 22.27 -3.22 49.89
C MET A 1 22.47 -4.73 49.90
N ASN A 2 21.55 -5.49 49.30
CA ASN A 2 21.65 -6.92 49.04
C ASN A 2 22.18 -7.21 47.61
N CYS A 3 22.37 -8.49 47.26
CA CYS A 3 22.97 -8.87 45.96
C CYS A 3 22.08 -8.54 44.75
N ALA A 4 20.75 -8.65 44.87
CA ALA A 4 19.83 -8.32 43.78
C ALA A 4 19.75 -6.80 43.55
N GLU A 5 19.92 -6.00 44.60
CA GLU A 5 20.09 -4.54 44.49
C GLU A 5 21.40 -4.17 43.76
N LEU A 6 22.48 -4.94 43.95
CA LEU A 6 23.71 -4.78 43.16
C LEU A 6 23.49 -5.16 41.69
N GLU A 7 22.84 -6.29 41.40
CA GLU A 7 22.63 -6.78 40.02
C GLU A 7 21.87 -5.78 39.14
N VAL A 8 21.02 -4.93 39.74
CA VAL A 8 20.37 -3.81 39.03
C VAL A 8 21.34 -2.66 38.76
N LEU A 9 22.23 -2.34 39.71
CA LEU A 9 23.15 -1.19 39.65
C LEU A 9 24.52 -1.51 39.00
N ILE A 10 24.79 -2.77 38.66
CA ILE A 10 26.14 -3.19 38.25
C ILE A 10 26.59 -2.59 36.91
N CYS A 11 25.65 -2.39 35.97
CA CYS A 11 25.94 -1.71 34.71
C CYS A 11 26.33 -0.25 34.96
N ASP A 12 25.50 0.50 35.70
CA ASP A 12 25.76 1.89 36.05
C ASP A 12 27.05 2.07 36.87
N TYR A 13 27.42 1.10 37.70
CA TYR A 13 28.70 1.08 38.42
C TYR A 13 29.90 0.93 37.49
N VAL A 14 29.81 0.05 36.49
CA VAL A 14 30.90 -0.21 35.52
C VAL A 14 31.01 0.90 34.47
N ASP A 15 29.88 1.44 34.01
CA ASP A 15 29.83 2.59 33.10
C ASP A 15 30.17 3.92 33.81
N GLY A 16 30.17 3.93 35.15
CA GLY A 16 30.54 5.08 35.97
C GLY A 16 29.47 6.17 36.08
N THR A 17 28.21 5.82 35.86
CA THR A 17 27.05 6.73 35.85
C THR A 17 26.41 6.93 37.23
N LEU A 18 26.67 6.04 38.20
CA LEU A 18 26.18 6.16 39.58
C LEU A 18 26.67 7.45 40.28
N ASP A 19 25.84 7.99 41.18
CA ASP A 19 26.28 9.07 42.07
C ASP A 19 27.28 8.58 43.14
N THR A 20 27.92 9.53 43.83
CA THR A 20 28.98 9.24 44.80
C THR A 20 28.50 8.52 46.07
N GLU A 21 27.23 8.66 46.45
CA GLU A 21 26.65 7.98 47.62
C GLU A 21 26.28 6.54 47.26
N GLN A 22 25.58 6.35 46.15
CA GLN A 22 25.28 5.03 45.56
C GLN A 22 26.57 4.23 45.33
N LYS A 23 27.59 4.84 44.72
CA LYS A 23 28.88 4.20 44.47
C LYS A 23 29.56 3.73 45.77
N ALA A 24 29.52 4.53 46.84
CA ALA A 24 30.09 4.12 48.14
C ALA A 24 29.32 2.93 48.76
N VAL A 25 28.00 2.89 48.63
CA VAL A 25 27.17 1.73 49.04
C VAL A 25 27.49 0.48 48.19
N VAL A 26 27.78 0.67 46.90
CA VAL A 26 28.24 -0.41 46.01
C VAL A 26 29.59 -0.95 46.46
N GLU A 27 30.61 -0.09 46.57
CA GLU A 27 31.96 -0.48 46.97
C GLU A 27 31.99 -1.16 48.35
N GLN A 28 31.15 -0.72 49.31
CA GLN A 28 31.00 -1.38 50.61
C GLN A 28 30.50 -2.82 50.49
N HIS A 29 29.54 -3.10 49.60
CA HIS A 29 29.05 -4.46 49.38
C HIS A 29 30.09 -5.31 48.63
N LEU A 30 30.77 -4.75 47.61
CA LEU A 30 31.84 -5.46 46.89
C LEU A 30 33.00 -5.85 47.83
N ALA A 31 33.33 -5.01 48.83
CA ALA A 31 34.31 -5.35 49.86
C ALA A 31 33.84 -6.47 50.82
N ALA A 32 32.53 -6.68 50.98
CA ALA A 32 31.94 -7.67 51.88
C ALA A 32 31.51 -8.99 51.18
N CYS A 33 31.31 -8.98 49.85
CA CYS A 33 30.69 -10.07 49.10
C CYS A 33 31.58 -10.51 47.91
N PRO A 34 32.41 -11.55 48.08
CA PRO A 34 33.32 -12.04 47.04
C PRO A 34 32.69 -12.35 45.65
N PRO A 35 31.57 -13.08 45.51
CA PRO A 35 31.03 -13.38 44.17
C PRO A 35 30.51 -12.13 43.46
N CYS A 36 30.05 -11.13 44.21
CA CYS A 36 29.67 -9.83 43.67
C CYS A 36 30.90 -9.02 43.21
N ALA A 37 32.03 -9.12 43.93
CA ALA A 37 33.30 -8.53 43.51
C ALA A 37 33.90 -9.20 42.26
N GLU A 38 33.67 -10.50 42.06
CA GLU A 38 34.04 -11.22 40.84
C GLU A 38 33.16 -10.79 39.66
N LEU A 39 31.83 -10.78 39.82
CA LEU A 39 30.89 -10.25 38.82
C LEU A 39 31.27 -8.83 38.37
N ALA A 40 31.58 -7.93 39.31
CA ALA A 40 31.99 -6.56 39.00
C ALA A 40 33.29 -6.48 38.19
N ARG A 41 34.25 -7.39 38.44
CA ARG A 41 35.52 -7.47 37.68
C ARG A 41 35.29 -8.01 36.28
N ASP A 42 34.45 -9.04 36.13
CA ASP A 42 34.16 -9.66 34.84
C ASP A 42 33.36 -8.71 33.94
N SER A 43 32.36 -7.99 34.49
CA SER A 43 31.64 -6.93 33.79
C SER A 43 32.59 -5.79 33.35
N ALA A 44 33.47 -5.33 34.24
CA ALA A 44 34.47 -4.31 33.88
C ALA A 44 35.49 -4.81 32.83
N ALA A 45 35.89 -6.09 32.90
CA ALA A 45 36.76 -6.71 31.89
C ALA A 45 36.07 -6.83 30.53
N ALA A 46 34.77 -7.13 30.50
CA ALA A 46 33.97 -7.16 29.27
C ALA A 46 33.86 -5.77 28.63
N VAL A 47 33.58 -4.71 29.40
CA VAL A 47 33.57 -3.32 28.90
C VAL A 47 34.95 -2.89 28.41
N ALA A 48 36.01 -3.18 29.18
CA ALA A 48 37.40 -2.92 28.79
C ALA A 48 37.92 -3.80 27.63
N PHE A 49 37.17 -4.82 27.21
CA PHE A 49 37.38 -5.58 25.99
C PHE A 49 36.63 -4.96 24.81
N MET A 50 35.35 -4.60 24.99
CA MET A 50 34.53 -3.94 23.96
C MET A 50 35.12 -2.57 23.56
N ALA A 51 35.69 -1.82 24.50
CA ALA A 51 36.39 -0.56 24.26
C ALA A 51 37.68 -0.68 23.40
N ARG A 52 38.05 -1.90 22.97
CA ARG A 52 39.16 -2.17 22.02
C ARG A 52 38.69 -2.37 20.58
N ALA A 53 37.38 -2.33 20.33
CA ALA A 53 36.86 -2.30 18.97
C ALA A 53 37.44 -1.10 18.22
N ALA A 54 37.67 -1.26 16.91
CA ALA A 54 38.08 -0.14 16.07
C ALA A 54 36.95 0.90 16.04
N ASP A 55 37.31 2.18 16.21
CA ASP A 55 36.35 3.27 16.07
C ASP A 55 35.83 3.34 14.62
N VAL A 56 34.54 3.62 14.47
CA VAL A 56 33.82 3.54 13.18
C VAL A 56 33.26 4.91 12.85
N GLU A 57 33.95 5.61 11.94
CA GLU A 57 33.55 6.92 11.44
C GLU A 57 32.06 6.91 11.00
N PRO A 58 31.18 7.67 11.66
CA PRO A 58 29.74 7.58 11.41
C PRO A 58 29.40 8.19 10.04
N PRO A 59 28.70 7.46 9.14
CA PRO A 59 28.27 7.99 7.86
C PRO A 59 27.60 9.37 7.96
N PRO A 60 27.99 10.38 7.16
CA PRO A 60 27.57 11.78 7.34
C PRO A 60 26.05 12.00 7.17
N GLU A 61 25.35 11.09 6.52
CA GLU A 61 23.88 11.09 6.47
C GLU A 61 23.23 10.82 7.83
N LEU A 62 23.86 10.02 8.71
CA LEU A 62 23.33 9.74 10.05
C LEU A 62 23.34 10.99 10.93
N VAL A 63 24.39 11.83 10.86
CA VAL A 63 24.45 13.10 11.60
C VAL A 63 23.27 14.00 11.22
N ASN A 64 23.01 14.14 9.91
CA ASN A 64 21.85 14.90 9.41
C ASN A 64 20.52 14.25 9.84
N ARG A 65 20.38 12.92 9.74
CA ARG A 65 19.14 12.23 10.10
C ARG A 65 18.85 12.27 11.61
N ILE A 66 19.88 12.28 12.46
CA ILE A 66 19.76 12.45 13.91
C ILE A 66 19.39 13.91 14.25
N LEU A 67 19.97 14.90 13.57
CA LEU A 67 19.68 16.31 13.85
C LEU A 67 18.28 16.74 13.38
N PHE A 68 17.87 16.32 12.19
CA PHE A 68 16.62 16.79 11.56
C PHE A 68 15.45 15.81 11.66
N ASP A 69 15.70 14.50 11.54
CA ASP A 69 14.64 13.49 11.39
C ASP A 69 14.29 12.73 12.69
N ALA A 70 15.04 12.95 13.77
CA ALA A 70 14.79 12.29 15.05
C ALA A 70 13.39 12.58 15.64
N PRO A 71 12.77 11.61 16.36
CA PRO A 71 11.42 11.77 16.87
C PRO A 71 11.27 12.95 17.85
N TRP A 72 12.30 13.21 18.67
CA TRP A 72 12.31 14.30 19.66
C TRP A 72 12.42 15.71 19.05
N SER A 73 12.87 15.86 17.79
CA SER A 73 12.89 17.17 17.12
C SER A 73 11.50 17.53 16.57
N LYS A 74 10.77 16.53 16.06
CA LYS A 74 9.49 16.69 15.37
C LYS A 74 8.36 17.14 16.30
N GLU A 75 8.43 16.74 17.57
CA GLU A 75 7.50 17.17 18.63
C GLU A 75 7.48 18.70 18.85
N LYS A 76 8.58 19.41 18.53
CA LYS A 76 8.66 20.89 18.58
C LYS A 76 8.35 21.58 17.24
N SER A 77 8.21 20.83 16.13
CA SER A 77 8.23 21.38 14.77
C SER A 77 6.94 21.17 13.96
N GLN A 78 5.97 20.41 14.46
CA GLN A 78 4.59 20.52 13.96
C GLN A 78 3.88 21.71 14.62
N SER A 79 3.74 22.81 13.87
CA SER A 79 2.95 23.94 14.33
C SER A 79 1.48 23.52 14.49
N LYS A 80 0.88 23.81 15.64
CA LYS A 80 -0.51 23.40 15.98
C LYS A 80 -1.52 23.78 14.89
N ALA A 81 -1.30 24.89 14.19
CA ALA A 81 -2.10 25.33 13.04
C ALA A 81 -2.07 24.33 11.86
N ARG A 82 -0.92 23.72 11.54
CA ARG A 82 -0.77 22.76 10.43
C ARG A 82 -1.40 21.40 10.75
N GLU A 83 -1.37 21.00 12.02
CA GLU A 83 -2.01 19.79 12.51
C GLU A 83 -3.54 19.95 12.63
N TRP A 84 -4.01 21.08 13.18
CA TRP A 84 -5.43 21.47 13.17
C TRP A 84 -6.00 21.57 11.75
N MET A 85 -5.25 22.17 10.81
CA MET A 85 -5.63 22.24 9.41
C MET A 85 -5.73 20.85 8.77
N ARG A 86 -4.79 19.94 9.05
CA ARG A 86 -4.89 18.53 8.61
C ARG A 86 -6.09 17.82 9.22
N ALA A 87 -6.38 18.02 10.51
CA ALA A 87 -7.54 17.45 11.17
C ALA A 87 -8.85 17.89 10.49
N ILE A 88 -9.04 19.19 10.26
CA ILE A 88 -10.23 19.76 9.60
C ILE A 88 -10.33 19.33 8.12
N LEU A 89 -9.21 19.23 7.40
CA LEU A 89 -9.23 18.88 5.98
C LEU A 89 -9.35 17.36 5.74
N SER A 90 -8.95 16.52 6.70
CA SER A 90 -9.02 15.06 6.61
C SER A 90 -10.42 14.48 6.32
N PRO A 91 -11.56 14.94 6.90
CA PRO A 91 -12.88 14.49 6.48
C PRO A 91 -13.24 14.96 5.06
N ILE A 92 -12.78 16.14 4.63
CA ILE A 92 -13.08 16.69 3.30
C ILE A 92 -12.34 15.96 2.17
N LEU A 93 -11.14 15.44 2.47
CA LEU A 93 -10.31 14.68 1.51
C LEU A 93 -10.75 13.22 1.33
N GLN A 94 -11.77 12.73 2.05
CA GLN A 94 -12.27 11.38 1.85
C GLN A 94 -13.13 11.29 0.57
N PRO A 95 -12.86 10.33 -0.35
CA PRO A 95 -13.44 10.31 -1.70
C PRO A 95 -14.98 10.23 -1.72
N ARG A 96 -15.59 9.70 -0.65
CA ARG A 96 -17.04 9.61 -0.46
C ARG A 96 -17.77 10.97 -0.44
N PHE A 97 -17.10 12.06 -0.02
CA PHE A 97 -17.73 13.39 0.02
C PHE A 97 -17.51 14.20 -1.26
N ALA A 98 -16.45 13.92 -2.01
CA ALA A 98 -16.13 14.62 -3.26
C ALA A 98 -17.27 14.53 -4.29
N MET A 99 -17.89 13.35 -4.44
CA MET A 99 -19.03 13.17 -5.35
C MET A 99 -20.24 14.02 -4.94
N GLY A 100 -20.57 14.09 -3.65
CA GLY A 100 -21.70 14.88 -3.15
C GLY A 100 -21.50 16.38 -3.33
N ILE A 101 -20.30 16.88 -3.01
CA ILE A 101 -19.95 18.30 -3.18
C ILE A 101 -19.89 18.68 -4.67
N ALA A 102 -19.36 17.81 -5.53
CA ALA A 102 -19.36 18.03 -6.98
C ALA A 102 -20.80 18.12 -7.53
N LEU A 103 -21.71 17.26 -7.06
CA LEU A 103 -23.11 17.25 -7.51
C LEU A 103 -23.87 18.52 -7.08
N THR A 104 -23.69 18.99 -5.85
CA THR A 104 -24.33 20.23 -5.37
C THR A 104 -23.75 21.45 -6.05
N MET A 105 -22.43 21.52 -6.24
CA MET A 105 -21.77 22.64 -6.92
C MET A 105 -22.16 22.69 -8.42
N LEU A 106 -22.30 21.54 -9.09
CA LEU A 106 -22.82 21.45 -10.45
C LEU A 106 -24.29 21.91 -10.53
N SER A 107 -25.13 21.48 -9.59
CA SER A 107 -26.54 21.90 -9.50
C SER A 107 -26.67 23.43 -9.36
N LEU A 108 -25.96 24.03 -8.39
CA LEU A 108 -25.94 25.48 -8.22
C LEU A 108 -25.37 26.20 -9.45
N SER A 109 -24.34 25.66 -10.11
CA SER A 109 -23.76 26.25 -11.32
C SER A 109 -24.74 26.27 -12.50
N ILE A 110 -25.50 25.19 -12.71
CA ILE A 110 -26.53 25.10 -13.76
C ILE A 110 -27.65 26.12 -13.50
N ILE A 111 -28.09 26.26 -12.24
CA ILE A 111 -29.11 27.24 -11.84
C ILE A 111 -28.57 28.68 -12.02
N ALA A 112 -27.35 28.96 -11.54
CA ALA A 112 -26.74 30.28 -11.59
C ALA A 112 -26.40 30.75 -13.02
N GLN A 113 -26.14 29.84 -13.97
CA GLN A 113 -25.96 30.20 -15.38
C GLN A 113 -27.25 30.60 -16.10
N GLY A 114 -28.43 30.43 -15.49
CA GLY A 114 -29.72 30.86 -16.06
C GLY A 114 -30.18 30.12 -17.32
N LYS A 115 -29.40 29.16 -17.83
CA LYS A 115 -29.66 28.36 -19.04
C LYS A 115 -30.67 27.22 -18.81
N LEU A 116 -31.62 27.42 -17.90
CA LEU A 116 -32.77 26.52 -17.82
C LEU A 116 -33.58 26.69 -19.12
N PRO A 117 -33.74 25.65 -19.96
CA PRO A 117 -34.65 25.74 -21.09
C PRO A 117 -36.06 25.99 -20.54
N LYS A 118 -36.88 26.70 -21.31
CA LYS A 118 -38.26 27.06 -20.89
C LYS A 118 -39.16 25.82 -20.97
N PHE A 119 -38.98 24.87 -20.05
CA PHE A 119 -39.72 23.63 -19.94
C PHE A 119 -41.22 23.91 -19.93
N LYS A 120 -41.86 23.67 -21.06
CA LYS A 120 -43.32 23.83 -21.19
C LYS A 120 -43.94 22.52 -20.71
N ALA A 121 -45.08 22.58 -20.01
CA ALA A 121 -45.73 21.37 -19.50
C ALA A 121 -46.09 20.34 -20.60
N SER A 122 -46.15 20.77 -21.86
CA SER A 122 -46.30 19.93 -23.05
C SER A 122 -45.11 19.03 -23.38
N ASP A 123 -43.90 19.40 -22.92
CA ASP A 123 -42.65 18.74 -23.34
C ASP A 123 -42.36 17.49 -22.50
N LEU A 124 -43.07 17.29 -21.38
CA LEU A 124 -43.00 16.09 -20.54
C LEU A 124 -43.74 14.88 -21.16
N ARG A 125 -44.13 14.94 -22.43
CA ARG A 125 -44.73 13.80 -23.15
C ARG A 125 -43.62 12.80 -23.55
N PRO A 126 -43.58 11.57 -23.00
CA PRO A 126 -42.45 10.65 -23.22
C PRO A 126 -42.23 10.31 -24.70
N ALA A 127 -43.29 10.23 -25.51
CA ALA A 127 -43.18 9.98 -26.95
C ALA A 127 -42.36 11.04 -27.71
N ALA A 128 -42.39 12.31 -27.29
CA ALA A 128 -41.59 13.36 -27.91
C ALA A 128 -40.10 13.23 -27.55
N ILE A 129 -39.80 12.74 -26.34
CA ILE A 129 -38.44 12.48 -25.87
C ILE A 129 -37.84 11.33 -26.68
N TRP A 130 -38.56 10.21 -26.83
CA TRP A 130 -38.11 9.04 -27.61
C TRP A 130 -37.79 9.42 -29.07
N LEU A 131 -38.68 10.13 -29.76
CA LEU A 131 -38.45 10.60 -31.13
C LEU A 131 -37.21 11.52 -31.27
N SER A 132 -36.84 12.25 -30.20
CA SER A 132 -35.63 13.08 -30.18
C SER A 132 -34.34 12.30 -29.85
N LEU A 133 -34.48 11.07 -29.33
CA LEU A 133 -33.38 10.18 -28.95
C LEU A 133 -32.96 9.25 -30.10
N GLU A 134 -33.92 8.64 -30.80
CA GLU A 134 -33.71 7.63 -31.86
C GLU A 134 -32.61 8.06 -32.85
N GLY A 135 -32.81 9.20 -33.52
CA GLY A 135 -31.87 9.74 -34.53
C GLY A 135 -30.51 10.21 -33.98
N ARG A 136 -30.32 10.22 -32.65
CA ARG A 136 -29.00 10.42 -32.01
C ARG A 136 -28.32 9.09 -31.71
N VAL A 137 -29.09 8.06 -31.35
CA VAL A 137 -28.58 6.71 -31.11
C VAL A 137 -28.03 6.13 -32.41
N ASP A 138 -28.77 6.19 -33.52
CA ASP A 138 -28.33 5.68 -34.84
C ASP A 138 -26.96 6.21 -35.26
N TYR A 139 -26.74 7.52 -35.12
CA TYR A 139 -25.49 8.17 -35.50
C TYR A 139 -24.32 7.76 -34.58
N ALA A 140 -24.58 7.61 -33.27
CA ALA A 140 -23.57 7.15 -32.31
C ALA A 140 -23.21 5.67 -32.53
N VAL A 141 -24.20 4.82 -32.78
CA VAL A 141 -24.02 3.39 -33.11
C VAL A 141 -23.22 3.24 -34.41
N GLY A 142 -23.62 3.91 -35.49
CA GLY A 142 -22.90 3.87 -36.77
C GLY A 142 -21.44 4.34 -36.68
N ARG A 143 -21.16 5.37 -35.85
CA ARG A 143 -19.79 5.82 -35.56
C ARG A 143 -18.98 4.78 -34.79
N THR A 144 -19.61 4.08 -33.84
CA THR A 144 -18.96 3.08 -32.99
C THR A 144 -18.63 1.81 -33.77
N ILE A 145 -19.54 1.34 -34.63
CA ILE A 145 -19.33 0.20 -35.54
C ILE A 145 -18.16 0.48 -36.50
N LYS A 146 -18.10 1.68 -37.09
CA LYS A 146 -16.96 2.07 -37.94
C LYS A 146 -15.64 2.06 -37.17
N PHE A 147 -15.61 2.56 -35.93
CA PHE A 147 -14.39 2.56 -35.12
C PHE A 147 -13.88 1.14 -34.86
N TYR A 148 -14.77 0.20 -34.51
CA TYR A 148 -14.38 -1.18 -34.24
C TYR A 148 -13.87 -1.93 -35.48
N ASN A 149 -14.46 -1.69 -36.65
CA ASN A 149 -14.03 -2.30 -37.92
C ASN A 149 -12.72 -1.71 -38.48
N ASP A 150 -12.38 -0.46 -38.13
CA ASP A 150 -11.14 0.22 -38.55
C ASP A 150 -9.94 -0.08 -37.61
N LEU A 151 -10.17 -0.80 -36.50
CA LEU A 151 -9.12 -1.20 -35.58
C LEU A 151 -8.19 -2.27 -36.21
N LYS A 152 -7.02 -1.81 -36.67
CA LYS A 152 -5.89 -2.60 -37.18
C LYS A 152 -5.52 -3.85 -36.36
N VAL A 153 -5.90 -3.89 -35.08
CA VAL A 153 -5.81 -5.05 -34.18
C VAL A 153 -6.38 -6.33 -34.80
N VAL A 154 -7.51 -6.26 -35.51
CA VAL A 154 -8.13 -7.45 -36.13
C VAL A 154 -7.24 -8.06 -37.21
N TYR A 155 -6.63 -7.21 -38.06
CA TYR A 155 -5.66 -7.65 -39.07
C TYR A 155 -4.39 -8.24 -38.45
N GLN A 156 -3.90 -7.67 -37.35
CA GLN A 156 -2.71 -8.19 -36.63
C GLN A 156 -2.98 -9.58 -36.02
N ILE A 157 -4.19 -9.83 -35.51
CA ILE A 157 -4.59 -11.16 -35.03
C ILE A 157 -4.62 -12.16 -36.20
N GLN A 158 -5.20 -11.78 -37.35
CA GLN A 158 -5.24 -12.65 -38.54
C GLN A 158 -3.85 -12.97 -39.12
N THR A 159 -2.89 -12.04 -39.05
CA THR A 159 -1.51 -12.31 -39.51
C THR A 159 -0.78 -13.25 -38.57
N MET A 160 -0.80 -13.01 -37.26
CA MET A 160 -0.18 -13.93 -36.29
C MET A 160 -0.76 -15.35 -36.36
N LEU A 161 -2.07 -15.49 -36.65
CA LEU A 161 -2.69 -16.80 -36.80
C LEU A 161 -2.19 -17.56 -38.04
N HIS A 162 -1.97 -16.86 -39.17
CA HIS A 162 -1.37 -17.44 -40.36
C HIS A 162 0.09 -17.83 -40.14
N GLU A 163 0.90 -16.96 -39.51
CA GLU A 163 2.30 -17.24 -39.20
C GLU A 163 2.45 -18.50 -38.33
N TRP A 164 1.62 -18.64 -37.29
CA TRP A 164 1.61 -19.83 -36.42
C TRP A 164 1.18 -21.11 -37.15
N GLN A 165 0.19 -21.02 -38.05
CA GLN A 165 -0.26 -22.19 -38.81
C GLN A 165 0.83 -22.63 -39.81
N GLN A 166 1.44 -21.69 -40.54
CA GLN A 166 2.51 -21.98 -41.49
C GLN A 166 3.75 -22.56 -40.77
N GLN A 167 4.12 -22.03 -39.60
CA GLN A 167 5.20 -22.58 -38.76
C GLN A 167 4.92 -24.01 -38.22
N SER A 168 3.67 -24.47 -38.27
CA SER A 168 3.29 -25.86 -37.95
C SER A 168 3.35 -26.80 -39.16
N GLU A 169 3.25 -26.28 -40.38
CA GLU A 169 3.34 -27.05 -41.63
C GLU A 169 4.81 -27.20 -42.10
N ASP A 170 5.66 -26.19 -41.89
CA ASP A 170 7.08 -26.18 -42.29
C ASP A 170 8.02 -27.04 -41.39
N GLN A 171 7.51 -27.89 -40.48
CA GLN A 171 8.31 -28.77 -39.61
C GLN A 171 8.34 -30.23 -40.10
N PRO A 172 9.45 -30.70 -40.72
CA PRO A 172 9.60 -32.10 -41.12
C PRO A 172 9.88 -33.01 -39.90
N ALA A 173 9.26 -34.19 -39.87
CA ALA A 173 9.25 -35.05 -38.69
C ALA A 173 10.44 -36.05 -38.62
N THR A 174 11.33 -35.88 -37.62
CA THR A 174 12.18 -36.95 -37.02
C THR A 174 12.64 -36.48 -35.61
N VAL A 175 12.22 -37.08 -34.49
CA VAL A 175 12.69 -38.35 -33.84
C VAL A 175 14.07 -38.15 -33.16
N GLN A 176 14.34 -38.43 -31.86
CA GLN A 176 14.12 -39.60 -30.96
C GLN A 176 14.42 -39.14 -29.48
N LYS A 177 14.08 -39.73 -28.31
CA LYS A 177 13.10 -40.72 -27.74
C LYS A 177 13.38 -40.85 -26.20
N SER A 178 12.54 -41.58 -25.44
CA SER A 178 12.70 -42.02 -24.02
C SER A 178 12.15 -41.01 -22.97
N SER A 179 11.43 -41.40 -21.90
CA SER A 179 11.04 -42.74 -21.38
C SER A 179 9.58 -42.80 -20.87
N GLU A 180 9.05 -44.02 -20.72
CA GLU A 180 7.74 -44.42 -20.15
C GLU A 180 7.65 -44.28 -18.60
N PRO A 181 6.52 -44.58 -17.92
CA PRO A 181 5.20 -43.93 -18.05
C PRO A 181 4.58 -43.56 -16.68
N LYS A 182 3.54 -42.70 -16.62
CA LYS A 182 2.61 -42.72 -15.47
C LYS A 182 1.22 -42.13 -15.74
N THR A 183 0.20 -42.94 -15.46
CA THR A 183 -1.20 -42.51 -15.29
C THR A 183 -1.37 -41.92 -13.88
N ASP A 184 -2.01 -40.75 -13.76
CA ASP A 184 -2.80 -40.41 -12.56
C ASP A 184 -3.80 -39.26 -12.85
N GLU A 185 -4.78 -39.06 -11.96
CA GLU A 185 -5.96 -38.24 -12.20
C GLU A 185 -5.82 -36.74 -11.88
N ARG A 186 -6.37 -35.91 -12.78
CA ARG A 186 -7.20 -34.75 -12.39
C ARG A 186 -8.07 -34.21 -13.53
N LYS A 187 -9.32 -34.66 -13.61
CA LYS A 187 -10.38 -33.92 -14.30
C LYS A 187 -10.71 -32.65 -13.50
N LEU A 188 -10.41 -31.48 -14.05
CA LEU A 188 -10.93 -30.22 -13.52
C LEU A 188 -12.39 -30.06 -13.98
N PRO A 189 -13.36 -29.83 -13.06
CA PRO A 189 -14.77 -29.78 -13.42
C PRO A 189 -15.13 -28.43 -14.06
N VAL A 190 -15.69 -28.47 -15.27
CA VAL A 190 -16.34 -27.31 -15.89
C VAL A 190 -17.61 -26.99 -15.10
N ARG A 191 -17.59 -25.90 -14.33
CA ARG A 191 -18.81 -25.33 -13.73
C ARG A 191 -19.52 -24.43 -14.74
N THR A 192 -20.52 -24.96 -15.43
CA THR A 192 -21.58 -24.14 -16.00
C THR A 192 -22.43 -23.54 -14.86
N ALA A 193 -22.57 -22.22 -14.85
CA ALA A 193 -23.48 -21.51 -13.94
C ALA A 193 -24.94 -21.63 -14.43
N PRO A 194 -25.95 -21.51 -13.54
CA PRO A 194 -27.29 -22.02 -13.81
C PRO A 194 -28.18 -21.07 -14.63
N ASP A 195 -29.15 -21.68 -15.31
CA ASP A 195 -30.33 -21.03 -15.87
C ASP A 195 -31.18 -20.33 -14.79
N GLN A 196 -31.79 -19.20 -15.14
CA GLN A 196 -32.77 -18.47 -14.34
C GLN A 196 -33.85 -17.86 -15.24
N THR A 197 -34.82 -18.70 -15.65
CA THR A 197 -36.06 -18.22 -16.25
C THR A 197 -37.06 -17.72 -15.18
N VAL A 198 -37.71 -16.60 -15.47
CA VAL A 198 -38.55 -15.84 -14.53
C VAL A 198 -39.93 -16.50 -14.32
N PRO A 199 -40.49 -16.55 -13.10
CA PRO A 199 -41.76 -17.24 -12.83
C PRO A 199 -42.99 -16.50 -13.38
N ALA A 200 -43.99 -17.26 -13.83
CA ALA A 200 -45.27 -16.74 -14.34
C ALA A 200 -46.49 -17.41 -13.66
N LYS A 201 -46.97 -16.75 -12.60
CA LYS A 201 -48.39 -16.51 -12.30
C LYS A 201 -49.40 -17.66 -12.42
N LYS A 202 -50.00 -18.02 -11.27
CA LYS A 202 -51.45 -18.26 -11.19
C LYS A 202 -52.01 -17.65 -9.91
#